data_AF-A0A3M1EDY3-F1
#
_entry.id   AF-A0A3M1EDY3-F1
#
_cell.length_a   1.000
_cell.length_b   1.000
_cell.length_c   1.000
_cell.angle_alpha   90.00
_cell.angle_beta   90.00
_cell.angle_gamma   90.00
#
_symmetry.space_group_name_H-M   'P 1'
#
loop_
_entity.id
_entity.type
_entity.pdbx_description
1 polymer ?
#
loop_
_entity_poly.entity_id
_entity_poly.type
_entity_poly.pdbx_seq_one_letter_code
_entity_poly.pdbx_strand_id
1 'polypeptide(L)'
;MDNIRRLVIDENMTIPTIRDTGAYVLMPKMEVIRPAVEAFFNPGSEPAGEEDPVRAQLQAEAARVGIVNGTPSPDLAQKAAEWLSSQGFNVVAWSDADRSDYGQTQILDYSNKAFTVQRLADLFAVVDENIRPGTGGAGEIDVEVIIGADFRLP
;
A
#
# COMPACT_ATOMS: atom_id res chain seq x y z
N MET A 1 -9.82 -38.72 9.38
CA MET A 1 -8.43 -38.79 8.90
C MET A 1 -7.66 -37.76 9.70
N ASP A 2 -6.65 -38.17 10.45
CA ASP A 2 -5.81 -37.24 11.21
C ASP A 2 -4.88 -36.48 10.28
N ASN A 3 -5.00 -35.16 10.24
CA ASN A 3 -4.10 -34.28 9.51
C ASN A 3 -2.89 -33.93 10.39
N ILE A 4 -1.93 -34.85 10.48
CA ILE A 4 -0.64 -34.57 11.15
C ILE A 4 0.21 -33.72 10.20
N ARG A 5 0.60 -32.52 10.65
CA ARG A 5 1.52 -31.62 9.95
C ARG A 5 2.90 -31.67 10.63
N ARG A 6 3.98 -31.39 9.89
CA ARG A 6 5.36 -31.33 10.42
C ARG A 6 6.08 -30.07 9.92
N LEU A 7 6.77 -29.38 10.83
CA LEU A 7 7.74 -28.32 10.56
C LEU A 7 9.12 -28.76 11.07
N VAL A 8 10.18 -28.50 10.31
CA VAL A 8 11.57 -28.80 10.68
C VAL A 8 12.39 -27.53 10.58
N ILE A 9 13.13 -27.21 11.64
CA ILE A 9 14.11 -26.11 11.63
C ILE A 9 15.44 -26.72 11.16
N ASP A 10 15.91 -26.29 9.99
CA ASP A 10 17.10 -26.84 9.32
C ASP A 10 18.25 -25.81 9.22
N GLU A 11 19.27 -26.16 8.43
CA GLU A 11 20.46 -25.32 8.19
C GLU A 11 20.13 -23.99 7.49
N ASN A 12 19.02 -23.89 6.75
CA ASN A 12 18.61 -22.63 6.13
C ASN A 12 18.04 -21.66 7.16
N MET A 13 17.48 -22.18 8.25
CA MET A 13 16.88 -21.42 9.35
C MET A 13 17.87 -21.11 10.48
N THR A 14 19.14 -21.48 10.33
CA THR A 14 20.18 -21.25 11.33
C THR A 14 21.46 -20.71 10.70
N ILE A 15 22.35 -20.17 11.53
CA ILE A 15 23.68 -19.70 11.15
C ILE A 15 24.71 -20.48 11.95
N PRO A 16 25.51 -21.33 11.30
CA PRO A 16 26.66 -21.96 11.93
C PRO A 16 27.64 -20.91 12.46
N THR A 17 27.92 -20.94 13.75
CA THR A 17 28.73 -19.94 14.44
C THR A 17 29.72 -20.62 15.38
N ILE A 18 30.99 -20.22 15.33
CA ILE A 18 31.98 -20.60 16.35
C ILE A 18 32.04 -19.44 17.34
N ARG A 19 31.75 -19.71 18.62
CA ARG A 19 31.87 -18.72 19.70
C ARG A 19 33.34 -18.48 20.02
N ASP A 20 33.64 -17.35 20.67
CA ASP A 20 35.00 -17.02 21.13
C ASP A 20 35.57 -18.08 22.10
N THR A 21 34.70 -18.86 22.74
CA THR A 21 35.06 -20.01 23.59
C THR A 21 35.43 -21.28 22.82
N GLY A 22 35.38 -21.25 21.48
CA GLY A 22 35.63 -22.40 20.60
C GLY A 22 34.42 -23.33 20.38
N ALA A 23 33.27 -23.04 20.98
CA ALA A 23 32.06 -23.84 20.81
C ALA A 23 31.44 -23.63 19.42
N TYR A 24 31.14 -24.72 18.72
CA TYR A 24 30.37 -24.69 17.48
C TYR A 24 28.87 -24.77 17.79
N VAL A 25 28.11 -23.75 17.39
CA VAL A 25 26.68 -23.61 17.67
C VAL A 25 25.91 -23.21 16.42
N LEU A 26 24.62 -23.51 16.40
CA LEU A 26 23.68 -23.00 15.40
C LEU A 26 22.91 -21.82 16.01
N MET A 27 23.15 -20.62 15.49
CA MET A 27 22.39 -19.44 15.87
C MET A 27 21.07 -19.41 15.10
N PRO A 28 19.90 -19.29 15.76
CA PRO A 28 18.62 -19.27 15.07
C PRO A 28 18.45 -17.97 14.27
N LYS A 29 17.97 -18.10 13.03
CA LYS A 29 17.45 -16.98 12.23
C LYS A 29 16.00 -16.74 12.62
N MET A 30 15.78 -15.96 13.66
CA MET A 30 14.44 -15.73 14.22
C MET A 30 13.48 -15.08 13.22
N GLU A 31 14.02 -14.30 12.29
CA GLU A 31 13.34 -13.69 11.15
C GLU A 31 12.76 -14.72 10.16
N VAL A 32 13.34 -15.93 10.08
CA VAL A 32 12.84 -17.03 9.24
C VAL A 32 12.00 -18.01 10.05
N ILE A 33 12.46 -18.35 11.27
CA ILE A 33 11.80 -19.36 12.12
C ILE A 33 10.43 -18.87 12.59
N ARG A 34 10.32 -17.62 13.02
CA ARG A 34 9.07 -17.12 13.62
C ARG A 34 7.90 -17.14 12.63
N PRO A 35 8.01 -16.62 11.38
CA PRO A 35 6.93 -16.73 10.41
C PRO A 35 6.58 -18.18 10.05
N ALA A 36 7.58 -19.06 9.97
CA ALA A 36 7.37 -20.47 9.65
C ALA A 36 6.58 -21.20 10.75
N VAL A 37 6.89 -20.94 12.03
CA VAL A 37 6.15 -21.47 13.18
C VAL A 37 4.73 -20.90 13.23
N GLU A 38 4.57 -19.59 13.01
CA GLU A 38 3.28 -18.92 13.02
C GLU A 38 2.35 -19.44 11.91
N ALA A 39 2.81 -19.50 10.67
CA ALA A 39 2.05 -20.07 9.55
C ALA A 39 1.68 -21.55 9.77
N PHE A 40 2.54 -22.29 10.47
CA PHE A 40 2.29 -23.69 10.77
C PHE A 40 1.16 -23.89 11.80
N PHE A 41 1.19 -23.13 12.90
CA PHE A 41 0.20 -23.26 13.98
C PHE A 41 -1.09 -22.47 13.74
N ASN A 42 -1.03 -21.36 13.00
CA ASN A 42 -2.15 -20.49 12.68
C ASN A 42 -2.32 -20.35 11.16
N PRO A 43 -2.83 -21.38 10.46
CA PRO A 43 -3.12 -21.27 9.04
C PRO A 43 -4.24 -20.23 8.82
N GLY A 44 -3.88 -19.05 8.33
CA GLY A 44 -4.80 -17.94 8.07
C GLY A 44 -4.46 -16.63 8.78
N SER A 45 -3.53 -16.62 9.73
CA SER A 45 -2.85 -15.38 10.11
C SER A 45 -1.77 -15.13 9.07
N GLU A 46 -2.00 -14.14 8.21
CA GLU A 46 -0.91 -13.54 7.45
C GLU A 46 0.19 -13.19 8.47
N PRO A 47 1.47 -13.52 8.19
CA PRO A 47 2.53 -13.11 9.08
C PRO A 47 2.39 -11.60 9.27
N ALA A 48 2.47 -11.13 10.52
CA ALA A 48 2.85 -9.75 10.80
C ALA A 48 4.29 -9.59 10.29
N GLY A 49 4.46 -9.62 8.97
CA GLY A 49 5.62 -9.06 8.31
C GLY A 49 5.73 -7.64 8.80
N GLU A 50 6.97 -7.18 8.96
CA GLU A 50 7.28 -5.77 9.18
C GLU A 50 6.27 -4.93 8.38
N GLU A 51 5.37 -4.24 9.09
CA GLU A 51 4.35 -3.43 8.44
C GLU A 51 5.11 -2.53 7.49
N ASP A 52 4.81 -2.62 6.18
CA ASP A 52 5.44 -1.75 5.19
C ASP A 52 5.33 -0.32 5.75
N PRO A 53 6.47 0.35 6.04
CA PRO A 53 6.45 1.63 6.73
C PRO A 53 5.60 2.65 5.97
N VAL A 54 5.45 2.50 4.65
CA VAL A 54 4.54 3.29 3.83
C VAL A 54 3.08 3.02 4.20
N ARG A 55 2.67 1.75 4.32
CA ARG A 55 1.30 1.37 4.70
C ARG A 55 0.97 1.80 6.12
N ALA A 56 1.88 1.64 7.06
CA ALA A 56 1.70 2.11 8.43
C ALA A 56 1.49 3.63 8.48
N GLN A 57 2.28 4.39 7.71
CA GLN A 57 2.15 5.84 7.62
C GLN A 57 0.86 6.29 6.92
N LEU A 58 0.43 5.62 5.84
CA LEU A 58 -0.86 5.87 5.20
C LEU A 58 -2.03 5.64 6.17
N GLN A 59 -1.97 4.57 6.97
CA GLN A 59 -2.99 4.28 7.99
C GLN A 59 -2.99 5.31 9.12
N ALA A 60 -1.81 5.75 9.57
CA ALA A 60 -1.68 6.76 10.62
C ALA A 60 -2.26 8.12 10.17
N GLU A 61 -2.08 8.48 8.90
CA GLU A 61 -2.63 9.71 8.34
C GLU A 61 -4.14 9.61 8.08
N ALA A 62 -4.65 8.40 7.84
CA ALA A 62 -6.05 8.05 7.65
C ALA A 62 -6.76 8.94 6.61
N ALA A 63 -6.03 9.33 5.56
CA ALA A 63 -6.55 10.21 4.51
C ALA A 63 -7.63 9.49 3.69
N ARG A 64 -8.78 10.15 3.53
CA ARG A 64 -9.89 9.67 2.70
C ARG A 64 -9.66 10.12 1.26
N VAL A 65 -9.42 9.18 0.37
CA VAL A 65 -9.06 9.46 -1.02
C VAL A 65 -10.29 9.30 -1.93
N GLY A 66 -10.55 10.31 -2.76
CA GLY A 66 -11.53 10.28 -3.84
C GLY A 66 -10.84 10.12 -5.20
N ILE A 67 -11.40 9.31 -6.10
CA ILE A 67 -10.84 9.07 -7.43
C ILE A 67 -11.84 9.49 -8.51
N VAL A 68 -11.41 10.38 -9.40
CA VAL A 68 -12.26 10.92 -10.47
C VAL A 68 -11.64 10.60 -11.83
N ASN A 69 -12.41 10.01 -12.73
CA ASN A 69 -11.97 9.73 -14.10
C ASN A 69 -12.23 10.93 -15.01
N GLY A 70 -11.15 11.62 -15.41
CA GLY A 70 -11.17 12.72 -16.37
C GLY A 70 -10.92 12.29 -17.81
N THR A 71 -11.10 11.01 -18.14
CA THR A 71 -10.83 10.44 -19.48
C THR A 71 -12.08 9.75 -20.06
N PRO A 72 -12.13 9.44 -21.37
CA PRO A 72 -13.25 8.68 -21.95
C PRO A 72 -13.14 7.16 -21.69
N SER A 73 -12.13 6.72 -20.91
CA SER A 73 -11.91 5.30 -20.64
C SER A 73 -12.95 4.78 -19.64
N PRO A 74 -13.73 3.76 -20.00
CA PRO A 74 -14.73 3.22 -19.08
C PRO A 74 -14.07 2.52 -17.89
N ASP A 75 -14.73 2.61 -16.73
CA ASP A 75 -14.36 1.96 -15.47
C ASP A 75 -12.98 2.34 -14.92
N LEU A 76 -12.34 3.38 -15.44
CA LEU A 76 -10.98 3.75 -15.04
C LEU A 76 -10.91 4.17 -13.57
N ALA A 77 -11.88 4.97 -13.10
CA ALA A 77 -11.94 5.39 -11.70
C ALA A 77 -12.08 4.20 -10.75
N GLN A 78 -12.95 3.24 -11.07
CA GLN A 78 -13.15 2.04 -10.26
C GLN A 78 -11.87 1.19 -10.20
N LYS A 79 -11.26 0.91 -11.35
CA LYS A 79 -10.03 0.10 -11.40
C LYS A 79 -8.87 0.77 -10.68
N ALA A 80 -8.75 2.09 -10.78
CA ALA A 80 -7.77 2.87 -10.04
C ALA A 80 -8.04 2.84 -8.52
N ALA A 81 -9.30 2.93 -8.10
CA ALA A 81 -9.70 2.80 -6.70
C ALA A 81 -9.35 1.43 -6.13
N GLU A 82 -9.63 0.35 -6.86
CA GLU A 82 -9.26 -1.03 -6.48
C GLU A 82 -7.74 -1.19 -6.38
N TRP A 83 -7.00 -0.67 -7.36
CA TRP A 83 -5.55 -0.70 -7.36
C TRP A 83 -4.96 0.07 -6.15
N LEU A 84 -5.38 1.31 -5.90
CA LEU A 84 -4.92 2.09 -4.75
C LEU A 84 -5.30 1.45 -3.41
N SER A 85 -6.49 0.86 -3.31
CA SER A 85 -6.90 0.12 -2.12
C SER A 85 -5.95 -1.06 -1.84
N SER A 86 -5.51 -1.78 -2.88
CA SER A 86 -4.52 -2.84 -2.74
C SER A 86 -3.16 -2.33 -2.23
N GLN A 87 -2.80 -1.08 -2.56
CA GLN A 87 -1.58 -0.42 -2.10
C GLN A 87 -1.69 0.10 -0.65
N GLY A 88 -2.88 0.07 -0.04
CA GLY A 88 -3.10 0.49 1.35
C GLY A 88 -3.68 1.89 1.52
N PHE A 89 -4.14 2.53 0.45
CA PHE A 89 -4.88 3.79 0.56
C PHE A 89 -6.33 3.54 1.00
N ASN A 90 -6.88 4.47 1.78
CA ASN A 90 -8.28 4.48 2.14
C ASN A 90 -9.10 5.23 1.08
N VAL A 91 -9.48 4.54 0.01
CA VAL A 91 -10.32 5.10 -1.06
C VAL A 91 -11.78 5.04 -0.64
N VAL A 92 -12.43 6.20 -0.50
CA VAL A 92 -13.81 6.31 0.01
C VAL A 92 -14.84 6.58 -1.08
N ALA A 93 -14.42 7.06 -2.24
CA ALA A 93 -15.31 7.41 -3.34
C ALA A 93 -14.60 7.30 -4.70
N TRP A 94 -15.35 6.97 -5.73
CA TRP A 94 -14.90 7.10 -7.12
C TRP A 94 -16.06 7.49 -8.05
N SER A 95 -15.77 8.31 -9.07
CA SER A 95 -16.74 8.78 -10.05
C SER A 95 -16.09 9.17 -11.38
N ASP A 96 -16.91 9.55 -12.37
CA ASP A 96 -16.43 10.25 -13.56
C ASP A 96 -16.43 11.77 -13.31
N ALA A 97 -15.54 12.50 -13.98
CA ALA A 97 -15.50 13.95 -13.95
C ALA A 97 -16.61 14.57 -14.82
N ASP A 98 -16.90 15.86 -14.59
CA ASP A 98 -17.77 16.66 -15.46
C ASP A 98 -17.26 16.76 -16.91
N ARG A 99 -15.95 16.56 -17.10
CA ARG A 99 -15.26 16.58 -18.39
C ARG A 99 -14.34 15.38 -18.53
N SER A 100 -14.27 14.81 -19.72
CA SER A 100 -13.46 13.62 -20.02
C SER A 100 -12.24 13.91 -20.91
N ASP A 101 -11.83 15.17 -21.02
CA ASP A 101 -10.72 15.64 -21.86
C ASP A 101 -9.49 16.11 -21.05
N TYR A 102 -9.33 15.62 -19.81
CA TYR A 102 -8.17 15.96 -18.98
C TYR A 102 -6.91 15.34 -19.59
N GLY A 103 -6.01 16.21 -20.06
CA GLY A 103 -4.73 15.77 -20.62
C GLY A 103 -3.72 15.32 -19.55
N GLN A 104 -3.83 15.85 -18.34
CA GLN A 104 -2.90 15.59 -17.23
C GLN A 104 -3.64 15.23 -15.95
N THR A 105 -3.06 14.32 -15.18
CA THR A 105 -3.55 13.95 -13.86
C THR A 105 -3.29 15.07 -12.87
N GLN A 106 -4.28 15.34 -12.01
CA GLN A 106 -4.24 16.41 -11.02
C GLN A 106 -4.62 15.88 -9.64
N ILE A 107 -4.08 16.51 -8.59
CA ILE A 107 -4.40 16.20 -7.20
C ILE A 107 -4.98 17.45 -6.54
N LEU A 108 -6.14 17.31 -5.91
CA LEU A 108 -6.76 18.34 -5.08
C LEU A 108 -6.61 17.96 -3.60
N ASP A 109 -5.92 18.80 -2.82
CA ASP A 109 -5.72 18.59 -1.39
C ASP A 109 -6.67 19.48 -0.56
N TYR A 110 -7.51 18.86 0.27
CA TYR A 110 -8.51 19.54 1.12
C TYR A 110 -8.14 19.57 2.60
N SER A 111 -7.24 18.69 3.08
CA SER A 111 -6.95 18.57 4.52
C SER A 111 -5.48 18.43 4.88
N ASN A 112 -4.59 18.84 3.96
CA ASN A 112 -3.14 18.97 4.15
C ASN A 112 -2.49 17.64 4.56
N LYS A 113 -2.96 16.55 3.96
CA LYS A 113 -2.47 15.18 4.18
C LYS A 113 -1.20 14.94 3.36
N ALA A 114 -0.13 15.64 3.72
CA ALA A 114 1.07 15.77 2.90
C ALA A 114 1.73 14.44 2.51
N PHE A 115 1.71 13.43 3.39
CA PHE A 115 2.34 12.15 3.07
C PHE A 115 1.54 11.38 2.01
N THR A 116 0.21 11.33 2.16
CA THR A 116 -0.72 10.74 1.19
C THR A 116 -0.64 11.48 -0.15
N VAL A 117 -0.63 12.82 -0.14
CA VAL A 117 -0.52 13.64 -1.35
C VAL A 117 0.78 13.33 -2.10
N GLN A 118 1.92 13.32 -1.41
CA GLN A 118 3.20 13.01 -2.03
C GLN A 118 3.22 11.60 -2.61
N ARG A 119 2.68 10.62 -1.88
CA ARG A 119 2.64 9.24 -2.36
C ARG A 119 1.76 9.08 -3.59
N LEU A 120 0.62 9.77 -3.65
CA LEU A 120 -0.24 9.80 -4.83
C LEU A 120 0.47 10.50 -5.99
N ALA A 121 1.18 11.61 -5.74
CA ALA A 121 1.94 12.31 -6.76
C ALA A 121 3.01 11.40 -7.39
N ASP A 122 3.74 10.62 -6.58
CA ASP A 122 4.72 9.66 -7.06
C ASP A 122 4.07 8.55 -7.91
N LEU A 123 2.94 8.00 -7.46
CA LEU A 123 2.26 6.89 -8.14
C LEU A 123 1.62 7.29 -9.47
N PHE A 124 1.11 8.51 -9.56
CA PHE A 124 0.48 9.05 -10.76
C PHE A 124 1.43 9.91 -11.61
N ALA A 125 2.70 10.04 -11.19
CA ALA A 125 3.70 10.91 -11.81
C ALA A 125 3.21 12.37 -11.98
N VAL A 126 2.49 12.88 -10.97
CA VAL A 126 1.95 14.24 -10.96
C VAL A 126 3.05 15.21 -10.54
N VAL A 127 3.25 16.25 -11.34
CA VAL A 127 4.16 17.35 -11.02
C VAL A 127 3.52 18.33 -10.04
N ASP A 128 4.35 19.02 -9.25
CA ASP A 128 3.89 19.94 -8.20
C ASP A 128 2.90 21.00 -8.71
N GLU A 129 3.02 21.47 -9.96
CA GLU A 129 2.09 22.46 -10.54
C GLU A 129 0.65 21.93 -10.73
N ASN A 130 0.48 20.61 -10.71
CA ASN A 130 -0.80 19.92 -10.81
C ASN A 130 -1.34 19.44 -9.46
N ILE A 131 -0.63 19.73 -8.36
CA ILE A 131 -1.12 19.59 -6.99
C ILE A 131 -1.68 20.94 -6.55
N ARG A 132 -3.00 21.00 -6.31
CA ARG A 132 -3.70 22.25 -6.03
C ARG A 132 -4.50 22.14 -4.74
N PRO A 133 -4.67 23.24 -4.00
CA PRO A 133 -5.62 23.27 -2.90
C PRO A 133 -7.04 23.09 -3.44
N GLY A 134 -7.75 22.11 -2.90
CA GLY A 134 -9.15 21.89 -3.21
C GLY A 134 -10.04 23.00 -2.62
N THR A 135 -11.01 23.47 -3.40
CA THR A 135 -11.98 24.48 -2.95
C THR A 135 -13.34 23.84 -2.72
N GLY A 136 -13.96 24.15 -1.57
CA GLY A 136 -15.22 23.53 -1.17
C GLY A 136 -14.95 22.23 -0.43
N GLY A 137 -15.20 22.23 0.88
CA GLY A 137 -14.98 21.06 1.72
C GLY A 137 -15.94 19.95 1.31
N ALA A 138 -15.46 18.99 0.53
CA ALA A 138 -16.03 17.66 0.57
C ALA A 138 -15.65 17.10 1.93
N GLY A 139 -16.44 17.38 2.98
CA GLY A 139 -16.16 16.95 4.36
C GLY A 139 -15.92 15.44 4.52
N GLU A 140 -16.16 14.67 3.45
CA GLU A 140 -15.97 13.24 3.30
C GLU A 140 -14.66 12.83 2.58
N ILE A 141 -13.98 13.75 1.87
CA ILE A 141 -12.75 13.49 1.10
C ILE A 141 -11.64 14.46 1.52
N ASP A 142 -10.47 13.91 1.78
CA ASP A 142 -9.27 14.64 2.18
C ASP A 142 -8.37 14.98 0.98
N VAL A 143 -8.28 14.05 0.02
CA VAL A 143 -7.49 14.21 -1.21
C VAL A 143 -8.29 13.62 -2.38
N GLU A 144 -8.39 14.37 -3.47
CA GLU A 144 -9.03 13.90 -4.71
C GLU A 144 -8.01 13.79 -5.85
N VAL A 145 -8.01 12.66 -6.56
CA VAL A 145 -7.17 12.44 -7.75
C VAL A 145 -8.05 12.46 -8.99
N ILE A 146 -7.81 13.43 -9.87
CA ILE A 146 -8.48 13.53 -11.17
C ILE A 146 -7.56 12.91 -12.22
N ILE A 147 -7.89 11.72 -12.70
CA ILE A 147 -7.08 10.95 -13.64
C ILE A 147 -7.16 11.54 -15.04
N GLY A 148 -6.00 11.87 -15.62
CA GLY A 148 -5.85 12.37 -16.98
C GLY A 148 -5.40 11.30 -17.97
N ALA A 149 -5.31 11.69 -19.25
CA ALA A 149 -4.90 10.83 -20.36
C ALA A 149 -3.41 10.39 -20.28
N ASP A 150 -2.62 11.01 -19.41
CA ASP A 150 -1.22 10.68 -19.11
C ASP A 150 -1.06 9.45 -18.21
N PHE A 151 -2.08 9.06 -17.46
CA PHE A 151 -2.02 7.91 -16.56
C PHE A 151 -2.40 6.59 -17.25
N ARG A 152 -1.73 5.52 -16.86
CA ARG A 152 -2.10 4.13 -17.17
C ARG A 152 -1.96 3.30 -15.91
N LEU A 153 -2.93 2.42 -15.67
CA LEU A 153 -2.83 1.44 -14.60
C LEU A 153 -1.62 0.52 -14.84
N PRO A 154 -0.84 0.19 -13.79
CA PRO A 154 0.29 -0.73 -13.90
C PRO A 154 -0.09 -2.16 -14.30
#